data_AF-A0A7R9VEA0-F1
#
_entry.id   AF-A0A7R9VEA0-F1
#
_cell.length_a   1.000
_cell.length_b   1.000
_cell.length_c   1.000
_cell.angle_alpha   90.00
_cell.angle_beta   90.00
_cell.angle_gamma   90.00
#
_symmetry.space_group_name_H-M   'P 1'
#
loop_
_entity.id
_entity.type
_entity.pdbx_description
1 polymer ?
#
loop_
_entity_poly.entity_id
_entity_poly.type
_entity_poly.pdbx_seq_one_letter_code
_entity_poly.pdbx_strand_id
1 'polypeptide(L)'
;PNQNLFKLAADKTSFVDAFAMADDVLLAGVKSITDLMTTPGLINLDFADVQSVMHGMGNAMLGTGQACLGDEDVRVDEDRASIAAERALTNPLLGDDVDVGSAKGMLVNITGGRDMTLFEVDRAAQLVTERVRDPDANIIFGSAYDEGLEGCIRVSVVATGIEKMGE
;
A
#
# COMPACT_ATOMS: atom_id res chain seq x y z
N PRO A 1 -6.92 -8.55 10.40
CA PRO A 1 -7.01 -8.77 11.86
C PRO A 1 -7.35 -7.47 12.61
N ASN A 2 -8.57 -7.35 13.13
CA ASN A 2 -9.03 -6.14 13.85
C ASN A 2 -8.20 -5.82 15.12
N GLN A 3 -7.38 -6.76 15.59
CA GLN A 3 -6.43 -6.54 16.68
C GLN A 3 -5.33 -5.52 16.32
N ASN A 4 -4.94 -5.37 15.05
CA ASN A 4 -3.92 -4.40 14.65
C ASN A 4 -4.44 -2.95 14.69
N LEU A 5 -5.77 -2.75 14.63
CA LEU A 5 -6.39 -1.43 14.80
C LEU A 5 -6.22 -0.90 16.23
N PHE A 6 -6.13 -1.78 17.23
CA PHE A 6 -5.87 -1.38 18.62
C PHE A 6 -4.48 -0.77 18.82
N LYS A 7 -3.52 -1.00 17.90
CA LYS A 7 -2.21 -0.34 17.93
C LYS A 7 -2.25 1.10 17.40
N LEU A 8 -3.24 1.42 16.55
CA LEU A 8 -3.47 2.76 16.00
C LEU A 8 -4.45 3.60 16.84
N ALA A 9 -5.28 2.95 17.67
CA ALA A 9 -6.24 3.61 18.54
C ALA A 9 -5.57 4.15 19.81
N ALA A 10 -5.61 5.46 20.02
CA ALA A 10 -5.21 6.07 21.30
C ALA A 10 -6.18 5.67 22.42
N ASP A 11 -5.73 5.68 23.69
CA ASP A 11 -6.45 5.29 24.92
C ASP A 11 -7.84 5.95 25.15
N LYS A 12 -8.27 6.88 24.29
CA LYS A 12 -9.55 7.59 24.35
C LYS A 12 -10.53 7.27 23.22
N THR A 13 -10.19 6.33 22.34
CA THR A 13 -10.99 6.01 21.14
C THR A 13 -12.23 5.20 21.54
N SER A 14 -13.44 5.66 21.18
CA SER A 14 -14.68 4.95 21.47
C SER A 14 -14.77 3.64 20.67
N PHE A 15 -15.54 2.67 21.15
CA PHE A 15 -15.80 1.43 20.42
C PHE A 15 -16.39 1.72 19.02
N VAL A 16 -17.22 2.76 18.90
CA VAL A 16 -17.79 3.20 17.62
C VAL A 16 -16.71 3.72 16.67
N ASP A 17 -15.76 4.50 17.18
CA ASP A 17 -14.68 5.08 16.38
C ASP A 17 -13.69 3.99 15.94
N ALA A 18 -13.42 3.00 16.78
CA ALA A 18 -12.54 1.88 16.43
C ALA A 18 -13.12 1.02 15.29
N PHE A 19 -14.45 0.83 15.25
CA PHE A 19 -15.11 0.17 14.12
C PHE A 19 -15.09 1.03 12.85
N ALA A 20 -15.30 2.34 12.98
CA ALA A 20 -15.17 3.25 11.85
C ALA A 20 -13.76 3.19 11.22
N MET A 21 -12.71 3.15 12.06
CA MET A 21 -11.33 2.96 11.57
C MET A 21 -11.13 1.60 10.89
N ALA A 22 -11.79 0.54 11.36
CA ALA A 22 -11.77 -0.77 10.71
C ALA A 22 -12.40 -0.72 9.32
N ASP A 23 -13.56 -0.08 9.23
CA ASP A 23 -14.30 0.10 7.99
C ASP A 23 -13.51 0.95 6.99
N ASP A 24 -12.82 1.99 7.45
CA ASP A 24 -11.94 2.81 6.62
C ASP A 24 -10.77 1.99 6.05
N VAL A 25 -10.17 1.08 6.83
CA VAL A 25 -9.11 0.18 6.34
C VAL A 25 -9.65 -0.82 5.32
N LEU A 26 -10.83 -1.41 5.58
CA LEU A 26 -11.48 -2.32 4.63
C LEU A 26 -11.85 -1.61 3.33
N LEU A 27 -12.43 -0.41 3.44
CA LEU A 27 -12.77 0.44 2.31
C LEU A 27 -11.52 0.81 1.52
N ALA A 28 -10.43 1.19 2.18
CA ALA A 28 -9.15 1.50 1.53
C ALA A 28 -8.57 0.28 0.79
N GLY A 29 -8.66 -0.92 1.38
CA GLY A 29 -8.22 -2.15 0.73
C GLY A 29 -9.02 -2.49 -0.53
N VAL A 30 -10.36 -2.45 -0.43
CA VAL A 30 -11.24 -2.73 -1.58
C VAL A 30 -11.10 -1.65 -2.66
N LYS A 31 -11.04 -0.38 -2.25
CA LYS A 31 -10.83 0.75 -3.17
C LYS A 31 -9.49 0.62 -3.89
N SER A 32 -8.42 0.24 -3.20
CA SER A 32 -7.11 0.06 -3.83
C SER A 32 -7.10 -1.01 -4.93
N ILE A 33 -7.85 -2.11 -4.76
CA ILE A 33 -7.94 -3.15 -5.79
C ILE A 33 -8.85 -2.71 -6.94
N THR A 34 -9.96 -2.05 -6.62
CA THR A 34 -10.96 -1.63 -7.62
C THR A 34 -10.42 -0.50 -8.49
N ASP A 35 -9.74 0.49 -7.89
CA ASP A 35 -9.17 1.64 -8.60
C ASP A 35 -8.14 1.20 -9.66
N LEU A 36 -7.40 0.12 -9.41
CA LEU A 36 -6.46 -0.46 -10.37
C LEU A 36 -7.11 -1.04 -11.62
N MET A 37 -8.39 -1.41 -11.54
CA MET A 37 -9.13 -2.05 -12.64
C MET A 37 -10.01 -1.06 -13.39
N THR A 38 -10.56 -0.05 -12.68
CA THR A 38 -11.57 0.85 -13.24
C THR A 38 -11.03 2.22 -13.61
N THR A 39 -9.93 2.66 -12.99
CA THR A 39 -9.42 4.02 -13.17
C THR A 39 -8.26 4.00 -14.16
N PRO A 40 -8.33 4.80 -15.25
CA PRO A 40 -7.21 4.88 -16.19
C PRO A 40 -5.99 5.45 -15.48
N GLY A 41 -5.01 4.59 -15.24
CA GLY A 41 -3.70 4.94 -14.72
C GLY A 41 -2.63 5.01 -15.80
N LEU A 42 -1.40 5.31 -15.38
CA LEU A 42 -0.24 5.31 -16.27
C LEU A 42 0.24 3.87 -16.57
N ILE A 43 0.04 2.98 -15.61
CA ILE A 43 0.25 1.53 -15.67
C ILE A 43 -1.07 0.90 -15.27
N ASN A 44 -1.82 0.45 -16.26
CA ASN A 44 -3.10 -0.22 -16.04
C ASN A 44 -2.85 -1.71 -15.84
N LEU A 45 -3.45 -2.28 -14.80
CA LEU A 45 -3.37 -3.71 -14.53
C LEU A 45 -4.65 -4.40 -15.01
N ASP A 46 -4.51 -5.63 -15.48
CA ASP A 46 -5.68 -6.44 -15.79
C ASP A 46 -6.14 -7.28 -14.59
N PHE A 47 -7.39 -7.74 -14.65
CA PHE A 47 -7.97 -8.56 -13.58
C PHE A 47 -7.24 -9.89 -13.41
N ALA A 48 -6.62 -10.42 -14.48
CA ALA A 48 -5.93 -11.70 -14.46
C ALA A 48 -4.62 -11.61 -13.67
N ASP A 49 -3.89 -10.51 -13.79
CA ASP A 49 -2.67 -10.21 -13.03
C ASP A 49 -2.96 -10.14 -11.53
N VAL A 50 -3.98 -9.36 -11.14
CA VAL A 50 -4.41 -9.25 -9.73
C VAL A 50 -4.89 -10.61 -9.20
N GLN A 51 -5.72 -11.31 -9.98
CA GLN A 51 -6.21 -12.63 -9.58
C GLN A 51 -5.05 -13.63 -9.43
N SER A 52 -4.05 -13.60 -10.31
CA SER A 52 -2.92 -14.52 -10.25
C SER A 52 -2.05 -14.31 -9.02
N VAL A 53 -1.91 -13.08 -8.51
CA VAL A 53 -1.17 -12.79 -7.26
C VAL A 53 -2.02 -13.09 -6.02
N MET A 54 -3.34 -12.95 -6.09
CA MET A 54 -4.19 -13.20 -4.92
C MET A 54 -4.65 -14.66 -4.78
N HIS A 55 -4.68 -15.43 -5.87
CA HIS A 55 -5.24 -16.78 -5.88
C HIS A 55 -4.29 -17.81 -5.25
N GLY A 56 -4.76 -18.53 -4.23
CA GLY A 56 -4.01 -19.63 -3.61
C GLY A 56 -2.88 -19.20 -2.68
N MET A 57 -2.69 -17.89 -2.46
CA MET A 57 -1.58 -17.33 -1.67
C MET A 57 -1.87 -17.22 -0.16
N GLY A 58 -3.05 -17.67 0.30
CA GLY A 58 -3.36 -17.74 1.73
C GLY A 58 -3.50 -16.36 2.38
N ASN A 59 -2.64 -16.06 3.37
CA ASN A 59 -2.71 -14.80 4.11
C ASN A 59 -2.29 -13.61 3.24
N ALA A 60 -3.06 -12.52 3.35
CA ALA A 60 -2.79 -11.24 2.71
C ALA A 60 -2.72 -10.13 3.76
N MET A 61 -1.84 -9.15 3.52
CA MET A 61 -1.65 -7.99 4.38
C MET A 61 -1.58 -6.72 3.55
N LEU A 62 -2.20 -5.65 4.06
CA LEU A 62 -2.29 -4.36 3.41
C LEU A 62 -1.53 -3.33 4.25
N GLY A 63 -0.59 -2.63 3.61
CA GLY A 63 0.07 -1.45 4.13
C GLY A 63 -0.24 -0.25 3.24
N THR A 64 -0.67 0.86 3.82
CA THR A 64 -0.95 2.09 3.07
C THR A 64 -0.11 3.24 3.62
N GLY A 65 0.51 4.01 2.74
CA GLY A 65 1.24 5.22 3.08
C GLY A 65 0.79 6.38 2.21
N GLN A 66 0.80 7.58 2.76
CA GLN A 66 0.48 8.80 2.03
C GLN A 66 1.50 9.88 2.39
N ALA A 67 1.88 10.67 1.40
CA ALA A 67 2.74 11.85 1.55
C ALA A 67 2.21 12.98 0.67
N CYS A 68 2.20 14.19 1.19
CA CYS A 68 1.72 15.39 0.49
C CYS A 68 2.81 16.46 0.45
N LEU A 69 2.82 17.26 -0.61
CA LEU A 69 3.68 18.44 -0.70
C LEU A 69 3.31 19.41 0.43
N GLY A 70 4.29 19.78 1.26
CA GLY A 70 4.11 20.70 2.38
C GLY A 70 3.82 20.04 3.73
N ASP A 71 3.83 18.71 3.82
CA ASP A 71 3.98 18.03 5.13
C ASP A 71 5.33 18.46 5.76
N GLU A 72 5.41 18.60 7.09
CA GLU A 72 6.66 19.01 7.78
C GLU A 72 7.84 18.08 7.45
N ASP A 73 7.53 16.83 7.12
CA ASP A 73 8.46 15.77 6.74
C ASP A 73 8.78 15.71 5.23
N VAL A 74 8.12 16.50 4.40
CA VAL A 74 8.28 16.49 2.93
C VAL A 74 8.88 17.81 2.50
N ARG A 75 10.22 17.87 2.41
CA ARG A 75 10.89 19.03 1.81
C ARG A 75 10.52 19.14 0.34
N VAL A 76 10.56 20.36 -0.20
CA VAL A 76 10.28 20.67 -1.62
C VAL A 76 11.18 19.87 -2.58
N ASP A 77 12.32 19.37 -2.08
CA ASP A 77 13.32 18.60 -2.82
C ASP A 77 13.33 17.09 -2.47
N GLU A 78 12.48 16.64 -1.54
CA GLU A 78 12.35 15.23 -1.17
C GLU A 78 11.24 14.54 -1.96
N ASP A 79 11.51 13.32 -2.40
CA ASP A 79 10.59 12.54 -3.20
C ASP A 79 9.45 11.99 -2.32
N ARG A 80 8.30 12.69 -2.36
CA ARG A 80 7.08 12.29 -1.66
C ARG A 80 6.65 10.86 -1.99
N ALA A 81 6.96 10.34 -3.19
CA ALA A 81 6.61 8.96 -3.55
C ALA A 81 7.45 7.94 -2.77
N SER A 82 8.74 8.23 -2.57
CA SER A 82 9.63 7.43 -1.73
C SER A 82 9.15 7.42 -0.26
N ILE A 83 8.75 8.58 0.27
CA ILE A 83 8.22 8.69 1.65
C ILE A 83 6.89 7.92 1.78
N ALA A 84 5.98 8.06 0.83
CA ALA A 84 4.70 7.34 0.83
C ALA A 84 4.93 5.82 0.76
N ALA A 85 5.89 5.36 -0.06
CA ALA A 85 6.26 3.96 -0.14
C ALA A 85 6.88 3.44 1.16
N GLU A 86 7.77 4.19 1.80
CA GLU A 86 8.36 3.82 3.10
C GLU A 86 7.28 3.72 4.20
N ARG A 87 6.36 4.69 4.26
CA ARG A 87 5.19 4.67 5.16
C ARG A 87 4.28 3.46 4.90
N ALA A 88 4.11 3.07 3.63
CA ALA A 88 3.33 1.88 3.28
C ALA A 88 3.99 0.59 3.76
N LEU A 89 5.31 0.46 3.60
CA LEU A 89 6.11 -0.71 4.00
C LEU A 89 6.26 -0.85 5.52
N THR A 90 6.22 0.26 6.25
CA THR A 90 6.34 0.31 7.72
C THR A 90 4.99 0.40 8.42
N ASN A 91 3.88 0.23 7.68
CA ASN A 91 2.54 0.40 8.23
C ASN A 91 2.24 -0.68 9.32
N PRO A 92 1.77 -0.29 10.52
CA PRO A 92 1.44 -1.21 11.61
C PRO A 92 0.42 -2.30 11.25
N LEU A 93 -0.39 -2.10 10.22
CA LEU A 93 -1.39 -3.06 9.74
C LEU A 93 -0.76 -4.30 9.11
N LEU A 94 0.48 -4.20 8.62
CA LEU A 94 1.30 -5.32 8.15
C LEU A 94 1.72 -6.23 9.31
N GLY A 95 1.67 -5.75 10.56
CA GLY A 95 2.03 -6.51 11.76
C GLY A 95 3.54 -6.59 11.98
N ASP A 96 3.98 -6.34 13.22
CA ASP A 96 5.40 -6.32 13.61
C ASP A 96 6.09 -7.70 13.47
N ASP A 97 5.31 -8.78 13.46
CA ASP A 97 5.78 -10.17 13.43
C ASP A 97 5.84 -10.77 12.01
N VAL A 98 5.63 -9.95 10.97
CA VAL A 98 5.55 -10.42 9.59
C VAL A 98 6.60 -9.71 8.72
N ASP A 99 7.55 -10.47 8.17
CA ASP A 99 8.52 -9.94 7.22
C ASP A 99 7.87 -9.80 5.85
N VAL A 100 7.52 -8.57 5.45
CA VAL A 100 7.03 -8.24 4.10
C VAL A 100 8.01 -8.74 3.02
N GLY A 101 9.30 -8.90 3.35
CA GLY A 101 10.32 -9.40 2.45
C GLY A 101 10.17 -10.87 2.03
N SER A 102 9.33 -11.68 2.70
CA SER A 102 9.07 -13.09 2.37
C SER A 102 7.78 -13.32 1.58
N ALA A 103 7.11 -12.25 1.15
CA ALA A 103 5.89 -12.35 0.36
C ALA A 103 6.18 -12.96 -1.03
N LYS A 104 5.48 -14.04 -1.38
CA LYS A 104 5.57 -14.69 -2.71
C LYS A 104 4.84 -13.91 -3.80
N GLY A 105 3.90 -13.06 -3.42
CA GLY A 105 3.16 -12.19 -4.33
C GLY A 105 2.94 -10.83 -3.70
N MET A 106 3.17 -9.76 -4.46
CA MET A 106 2.99 -8.39 -3.97
C MET A 106 2.34 -7.52 -5.03
N LEU A 107 1.33 -6.77 -4.62
CA LEU A 107 0.66 -5.79 -5.46
C LEU A 107 0.88 -4.40 -4.88
N VAL A 108 1.40 -3.51 -5.71
CA VAL A 108 1.76 -2.14 -5.35
C VAL A 108 0.88 -1.21 -6.18
N ASN A 109 0.03 -0.44 -5.51
CA ASN A 109 -0.81 0.57 -6.14
C ASN A 109 -0.29 1.95 -5.76
N ILE A 110 0.03 2.77 -6.76
CA ILE A 110 0.49 4.15 -6.59
C ILE A 110 -0.60 5.08 -7.12
N THR A 111 -1.28 5.77 -6.22
CA THR A 111 -2.33 6.72 -6.56
C THR A 111 -1.87 8.14 -6.28
N GLY A 112 -2.01 9.03 -7.26
CA GLY A 112 -1.64 10.43 -7.08
C GLY A 112 -2.47 11.38 -7.94
N GLY A 113 -2.27 12.68 -7.72
CA GLY A 113 -2.88 13.72 -8.54
C GLY A 113 -2.30 13.78 -9.96
N ARG A 114 -2.81 14.72 -10.76
CA ARG A 114 -2.31 14.97 -12.14
C ARG A 114 -0.89 15.53 -12.18
N ASP A 115 -0.39 15.96 -11.04
CA ASP A 115 0.97 16.43 -10.80
C ASP A 115 1.96 15.28 -10.52
N MET A 116 1.47 14.04 -10.42
CA MET A 116 2.32 12.86 -10.28
C MET A 116 3.11 12.58 -11.56
N THR A 117 4.42 12.40 -11.40
CA THR A 117 5.36 12.17 -12.49
C THR A 117 5.77 10.70 -12.58
N LEU A 118 6.24 10.29 -13.77
CA LEU A 118 6.82 8.98 -14.01
C LEU A 118 8.01 8.66 -13.10
N PHE A 119 8.82 9.67 -12.77
CA PHE A 119 9.99 9.52 -11.92
C PHE A 119 9.62 9.12 -10.48
N GLU A 120 8.59 9.75 -9.94
CA GLU A 120 8.03 9.44 -8.62
C GLU A 120 7.50 7.99 -8.56
N VAL A 121 6.78 7.56 -9.60
CA VAL A 121 6.27 6.18 -9.70
C VAL A 121 7.42 5.17 -9.75
N ASP A 122 8.44 5.42 -10.58
CA ASP A 122 9.62 4.56 -10.71
C ASP A 122 10.40 4.45 -9.39
N ARG A 123 10.55 5.56 -8.66
CA ARG A 123 11.21 5.57 -7.35
C ARG A 123 10.46 4.79 -6.28
N ALA A 124 9.15 4.98 -6.18
CA ALA A 124 8.33 4.18 -5.27
C ALA A 124 8.42 2.69 -5.61
N ALA A 125 8.40 2.33 -6.89
CA ALA A 125 8.52 0.94 -7.33
C ALA A 125 9.90 0.33 -6.99
N GLN A 126 10.99 1.06 -7.22
CA GLN A 126 12.34 0.63 -6.85
C GLN A 126 12.47 0.38 -5.35
N LEU A 127 12.00 1.32 -4.51
CA LEU A 127 12.09 1.20 -3.06
C LEU A 127 11.36 -0.06 -2.55
N VAL A 128 10.17 -0.31 -3.09
CA VAL A 128 9.38 -1.49 -2.74
C VAL A 128 10.06 -2.79 -3.21
N THR A 129 10.65 -2.79 -4.41
CA THR A 129 11.42 -3.93 -4.93
C THR A 129 12.66 -4.22 -4.08
N GLU A 130 13.41 -3.18 -3.68
CA GLU A 130 14.60 -3.32 -2.83
C GLU A 130 14.29 -3.91 -1.45
N ARG A 131 13.04 -3.75 -0.98
CA ARG A 131 12.61 -4.27 0.31
C ARG A 131 12.22 -5.75 0.26
N VAL A 132 11.84 -6.25 -0.91
CA VAL A 132 11.52 -7.67 -1.12
C VAL A 132 12.82 -8.47 -1.25
N ARG A 133 12.97 -9.51 -0.43
CA ARG A 133 14.18 -10.34 -0.43
C ARG A 133 14.05 -11.57 -1.32
N ASP A 134 12.82 -11.97 -1.63
CA ASP A 134 12.55 -13.12 -2.49
C ASP A 134 12.67 -12.71 -3.97
N PRO A 135 13.68 -13.23 -4.70
CA PRO A 135 13.87 -12.92 -6.12
C PRO A 135 12.82 -13.56 -7.03
N ASP A 136 12.09 -14.57 -6.54
CA ASP A 136 11.01 -15.25 -7.27
C ASP A 136 9.62 -14.68 -6.91
N ALA A 137 9.56 -13.62 -6.09
CA ALA A 137 8.31 -12.96 -5.77
C ALA A 137 7.66 -12.33 -7.00
N ASN A 138 6.38 -12.60 -7.20
CA ASN A 138 5.61 -11.97 -8.27
C ASN A 138 5.14 -10.58 -7.83
N ILE A 139 5.84 -9.54 -8.27
CA ILE A 139 5.53 -8.14 -7.93
C ILE A 139 4.81 -7.46 -9.09
N ILE A 140 3.62 -6.96 -8.80
CA ILE A 140 2.76 -6.23 -9.72
C ILE A 140 2.71 -4.76 -9.32
N PHE A 141 2.99 -3.87 -10.26
CA PHE A 141 2.89 -2.42 -10.07
C PHE A 141 1.71 -1.87 -10.85
N GLY A 142 0.86 -1.12 -10.16
CA GLY A 142 -0.23 -0.38 -10.76
C GLY A 142 -0.16 1.08 -10.35
N SER A 143 -0.74 1.93 -11.18
CA SER A 143 -0.92 3.34 -10.85
C SER A 143 -2.33 3.78 -11.16
N ALA A 144 -2.81 4.78 -10.44
CA ALA A 144 -4.11 5.39 -10.67
C ALA A 144 -4.03 6.90 -10.45
N TYR A 145 -4.91 7.63 -11.14
CA TYR A 145 -5.07 9.07 -10.93
C TYR A 145 -6.29 9.34 -10.06
N ASP A 146 -6.11 10.15 -9.01
CA ASP A 146 -7.20 10.66 -8.18
C ASP A 146 -7.06 12.18 -8.09
N GLU A 147 -8.03 12.92 -8.66
CA GLU A 147 -8.04 14.39 -8.62
C GLU A 147 -8.12 14.93 -7.19
N GLY A 148 -8.65 14.15 -6.24
CA GLY A 148 -8.67 14.49 -4.82
C GLY A 148 -7.31 14.39 -4.12
N LEU A 149 -6.29 13.85 -4.81
CA LEU A 149 -4.91 13.73 -4.33
C LEU A 149 -3.95 14.70 -5.04
N GLU A 150 -4.43 15.81 -5.58
CA GLU A 150 -3.55 16.85 -6.14
C GLU A 150 -2.55 17.34 -5.08
N GLY A 151 -1.26 17.26 -5.39
CA GLY A 151 -0.20 17.55 -4.43
C GLY A 151 0.16 16.39 -3.49
N CYS A 152 -0.54 15.26 -3.54
CA CYS A 152 -0.31 14.09 -2.70
C CYS A 152 -0.08 12.81 -3.51
N ILE A 153 0.70 11.90 -2.94
CA ILE A 153 0.87 10.53 -3.44
C ILE A 153 0.50 9.57 -2.32
N ARG A 154 -0.29 8.55 -2.66
CA ARG A 154 -0.67 7.43 -1.82
C ARG A 154 -0.12 6.15 -2.42
N VAL A 155 0.62 5.39 -1.62
CA VAL A 155 1.13 4.08 -2.00
C VAL A 155 0.43 3.04 -1.14
N SER A 156 -0.15 2.03 -1.78
CA SER A 156 -0.78 0.89 -1.11
C SER A 156 -0.08 -0.38 -1.54
N VAL A 157 0.39 -1.17 -0.59
CA VAL A 157 1.08 -2.44 -0.81
C VAL A 157 0.21 -3.55 -0.24
N VAL A 158 -0.12 -4.52 -1.07
CA VAL A 158 -0.79 -5.76 -0.69
C VAL A 158 0.22 -6.89 -0.84
N ALA A 159 0.69 -7.42 0.28
CA ALA A 159 1.58 -8.57 0.30
C ALA A 159 0.76 -9.84 0.55
N THR A 160 1.05 -10.89 -0.21
CA THR A 160 0.34 -12.18 -0.22
C THR A 160 1.35 -13.32 -0.21
N GLY A 161 0.94 -14.51 0.23
CA GLY A 161 1.85 -15.66 0.29
C GLY A 161 2.84 -15.56 1.44
N ILE A 162 2.54 -14.75 2.45
CA ILE A 162 3.42 -14.56 3.60
C ILE A 162 3.22 -15.72 4.59
N GLU A 163 4.29 -16.46 4.82
CA GLU A 163 4.33 -17.50 5.86
C GLU A 163 4.47 -16.82 7.22
N LYS A 164 3.55 -17.11 8.15
CA LYS A 164 3.70 -16.65 9.54
C LYS A 164 4.93 -17.33 10.13
N MET A 165 5.81 -16.55 10.77
CA MET A 165 6.87 -17.09 11.60
C MET A 165 6.23 -17.79 12.82
N GLY A 166 5.90 -19.08 12.66
CA GLY A 166 5.39 -19.93 13.73
C GLY A 166 4.10 -20.66 13.39
N GLU A 167 4.20 -21.71 12.58
CA GLU A 167 3.50 -23.00 12.76
C GLU A 167 4.44 -24.14 12.38
#